data_AF-A0A822EJJ1-F1
#
_entry.id   AF-A0A822EJJ1-F1
#
_cell.length_a   1.000
_cell.length_b   1.000
_cell.length_c   1.000
_cell.angle_alpha   90.00
_cell.angle_beta   90.00
_cell.angle_gamma   90.00
#
_symmetry.space_group_name_H-M   'P 1'
#
loop_
_entity.id
_entity.type
_entity.pdbx_description
1 polymer ?
#
loop_
_entity_poly.entity_id
_entity_poly.type
_entity_poly.pdbx_seq_one_letter_code
_entity_poly.pdbx_strand_id
1 'polypeptide(L)'
;MMPRPLNSITPPIGINIRFPFFGQSYDVIRVYSHGLILFGNVTYSLPHSPPGPFPLRDFVCAAPYWADTDISQDPSSNIFYREITDDDTLTRVSNMIRNGFPQLSTHRMLWAFVATWDRVPGHLTNIGRNTYQAIIATNGLYSFTIFLYNQLEWSAGAWGGYPQVGFNAGDQVNFFTLANSFTADVVSVVDDSNVGVPGQFFFLTNGNISEVRCNSTQGLQSSPFRGSMHGGYQLRLFGICFHESSSTVEINGNRIPDCQVTAVYIICTMPMVSEGRLQIKIFDAGRNVIGQTEFLSFMPETNADLILSNHGELDNALLLLEDRRLHLHFLRNALTTNYLFRLAT
;
A
#
# COMPACT_ATOMS: atom_id res chain seq x y z
N MET A 1 19.78 11.17 -6.87
CA MET A 1 19.16 12.41 -6.34
C MET A 1 19.11 13.40 -7.47
N MET A 2 17.97 14.08 -7.66
CA MET A 2 17.85 15.09 -8.70
C MET A 2 18.73 16.31 -8.34
N PRO A 3 19.61 16.79 -9.25
CA PRO A 3 20.42 17.98 -8.99
C PRO A 3 19.53 19.21 -8.78
N ARG A 4 19.83 20.04 -7.77
CA ARG A 4 19.28 21.40 -7.68
C ARG A 4 20.05 22.27 -8.70
N PRO A 5 19.39 22.98 -9.64
CA PRO A 5 18.22 23.83 -9.37
C PRO A 5 16.97 23.63 -10.27
N LEU A 6 15.83 24.11 -9.71
CA LEU A 6 14.52 24.44 -10.30
C LEU A 6 13.63 23.33 -10.89
N ASN A 7 12.32 23.58 -10.73
CA ASN A 7 11.17 22.93 -11.36
C ASN A 7 11.44 22.43 -12.77
N SER A 8 11.88 21.18 -12.88
CA SER A 8 12.45 20.65 -14.11
C SER A 8 12.22 19.17 -14.23
N ILE A 9 12.43 18.70 -15.46
CA ILE A 9 12.36 17.30 -15.84
C ILE A 9 13.81 16.79 -15.93
N THR A 10 14.07 15.59 -15.42
CA THR A 10 15.40 14.98 -15.57
C THR A 10 15.77 14.81 -17.05
N PRO A 11 17.07 14.73 -17.39
CA PRO A 11 17.49 14.14 -18.64
C PRO A 11 16.86 12.75 -18.86
N PRO A 12 16.80 12.25 -20.10
CA PRO A 12 16.30 10.91 -20.39
C PRO A 12 17.08 9.87 -19.59
N ILE A 13 16.36 9.01 -18.87
CA ILE A 13 16.92 7.89 -18.12
C ILE A 13 16.62 6.62 -18.92
N GLY A 14 17.64 6.02 -19.52
CA GLY A 14 17.51 4.70 -20.15
C GLY A 14 17.34 3.63 -19.09
N ILE A 15 16.40 2.69 -19.31
CA ILE A 15 16.13 1.58 -18.39
C ILE A 15 16.55 0.24 -19.00
N ASN A 16 17.09 -0.65 -18.17
CA ASN A 16 17.69 -1.90 -18.66
C ASN A 16 16.66 -2.94 -19.10
N ILE A 17 15.46 -2.89 -18.54
CA ILE A 17 14.34 -3.74 -18.92
C ILE A 17 13.22 -2.83 -19.39
N ARG A 18 12.73 -3.05 -20.62
CA ARG A 18 11.64 -2.25 -21.17
C ARG A 18 10.40 -2.41 -20.30
N PHE A 19 9.70 -1.31 -20.06
CA PHE A 19 8.49 -1.27 -19.26
C PHE A 19 7.24 -1.22 -20.15
N PRO A 20 6.44 -2.31 -20.19
CA PRO A 20 5.12 -2.28 -20.80
C PRO A 20 4.17 -1.31 -20.08
N PHE A 21 3.56 -0.37 -20.79
CA PHE A 21 2.61 0.61 -20.27
C PHE A 21 1.60 1.03 -21.35
N PHE A 22 0.29 0.98 -21.07
CA PHE A 22 -0.77 1.25 -22.07
C PHE A 22 -0.63 0.45 -23.38
N GLY A 23 -0.18 -0.80 -23.30
CA GLY A 23 0.00 -1.68 -24.46
C GLY A 23 1.24 -1.36 -25.31
N GLN A 24 2.00 -0.34 -24.95
CA GLN A 24 3.28 0.02 -25.58
C GLN A 24 4.44 -0.36 -24.65
N SER A 25 5.66 -0.37 -25.18
CA SER A 25 6.86 -0.70 -24.42
C SER A 25 7.85 0.46 -24.46
N TYR A 26 8.32 0.88 -23.28
CA TYR A 26 9.20 2.04 -23.14
C TYR A 26 10.56 1.62 -22.59
N ASP A 27 11.63 2.20 -23.11
CA ASP A 27 13.02 2.00 -22.68
C ASP A 27 13.65 3.29 -22.12
N VAL A 28 12.88 4.37 -22.08
CA VAL A 28 13.29 5.67 -21.56
C VAL A 28 12.20 6.21 -20.64
N ILE A 29 12.61 6.72 -19.49
CA ILE A 29 11.77 7.43 -18.54
C ILE A 29 12.37 8.78 -18.15
N ARG A 30 11.55 9.69 -17.64
CA ARG A 30 11.99 10.94 -16.99
C ARG A 30 11.20 11.17 -15.73
N VAL A 31 11.83 11.78 -14.73
CA VAL A 31 11.16 12.21 -13.49
C VAL A 31 10.94 13.71 -13.57
N TYR A 32 9.71 14.15 -13.32
CA TYR A 32 9.37 15.57 -13.25
C TYR A 32 9.21 16.00 -11.80
N SER A 33 9.79 17.15 -11.44
CA SER A 33 9.67 17.69 -10.09
C SER A 33 8.25 17.95 -9.62
N HIS A 34 7.32 18.14 -10.56
CA HIS A 34 5.91 18.36 -10.30
C HIS A 34 5.10 17.07 -10.06
N GLY A 35 5.75 15.91 -9.86
CA GLY A 35 5.04 14.69 -9.48
C GLY A 35 4.65 13.78 -10.65
N LEU A 36 5.43 13.77 -11.75
CA LEU A 36 5.24 12.85 -12.87
C LEU A 36 6.43 11.91 -13.08
N ILE A 37 6.13 10.68 -13.48
CA ILE A 37 7.03 9.82 -14.25
C ILE A 37 6.54 9.83 -15.70
N LEU A 38 7.40 10.27 -16.62
CA LEU A 38 7.11 10.38 -18.04
C LEU A 38 7.76 9.22 -18.79
N PHE A 39 7.05 8.64 -19.75
CA PHE A 39 7.51 7.49 -20.54
C PHE A 39 7.79 7.88 -22.00
N GLY A 40 8.85 7.32 -22.58
CA GLY A 40 9.22 7.57 -23.98
C GLY A 40 9.74 8.98 -24.22
N ASN A 41 9.66 9.48 -25.44
CA ASN A 41 10.04 10.85 -25.75
C ASN A 41 8.88 11.81 -25.47
N VAL A 42 9.20 12.93 -24.81
CA VAL A 42 8.26 14.03 -24.60
C VAL A 42 8.45 14.99 -25.76
N THR A 43 7.42 15.17 -26.58
CA THR A 43 7.52 15.94 -27.83
C THR A 43 6.57 17.14 -27.78
N TYR A 44 7.03 18.29 -28.26
CA TYR A 44 6.26 19.52 -28.56
C TYR A 44 5.70 20.36 -27.40
N SER A 45 5.39 19.82 -26.23
CA SER A 45 5.00 20.61 -25.06
C SER A 45 5.32 19.84 -23.77
N LEU A 46 6.15 20.44 -22.91
CA LEU A 46 6.36 19.85 -21.58
C LEU A 46 5.03 19.88 -20.81
N PRO A 47 4.76 18.87 -19.94
CA PRO A 47 3.63 18.94 -19.04
C PRO A 47 3.64 20.28 -18.29
N HIS A 48 2.57 21.06 -18.47
CA HIS A 48 2.49 22.40 -17.90
C HIS A 48 2.24 22.34 -16.39
N SER A 49 2.60 23.41 -15.69
CA SER A 49 2.17 23.64 -14.31
C SER A 49 1.50 25.01 -14.26
N PRO A 50 0.27 25.15 -13.72
CA PRO A 50 -0.48 24.16 -12.94
C PRO A 50 -1.07 23.00 -13.78
N PRO A 51 -1.47 21.87 -13.16
CA PRO A 51 -1.95 20.68 -13.86
C PRO A 51 -3.24 20.89 -14.66
N GLY A 52 -3.47 20.03 -15.66
CA GLY A 52 -4.74 19.89 -16.37
C GLY A 52 -5.38 18.51 -16.14
N PRO A 53 -6.71 18.36 -16.32
CA PRO A 53 -7.37 17.08 -16.10
C PRO A 53 -7.03 16.09 -17.23
N PHE A 54 -6.84 14.82 -16.87
CA PHE A 54 -6.73 13.75 -17.87
C PHE A 54 -8.07 13.50 -18.56
N PRO A 55 -8.06 13.08 -19.85
CA PRO A 55 -6.89 12.74 -20.66
C PRO A 55 -6.26 13.94 -21.39
N LEU A 56 -4.94 13.92 -21.55
CA LEU A 56 -4.15 14.93 -22.26
C LEU A 56 -3.37 14.30 -23.42
N ARG A 57 -2.95 15.14 -24.38
CA ARG A 57 -2.16 14.72 -25.55
C ARG A 57 -0.65 14.79 -25.25
N ASP A 58 0.15 14.16 -26.11
CA ASP A 58 1.58 14.41 -26.36
C ASP A 58 2.57 13.88 -25.30
N PHE A 59 2.08 13.46 -24.12
CA PHE A 59 2.92 12.81 -23.13
C PHE A 59 2.22 11.65 -22.43
N VAL A 60 2.97 10.57 -22.25
CA VAL A 60 2.56 9.37 -21.52
C VAL A 60 3.12 9.48 -20.10
N CYS A 61 2.26 9.34 -19.08
CA CYS A 61 2.73 9.48 -17.70
C CYS A 61 2.01 8.61 -16.68
N ALA A 62 2.73 8.37 -15.59
CA ALA A 62 2.18 8.05 -14.29
C ALA A 62 2.30 9.28 -13.39
N ALA A 63 1.18 9.67 -12.79
CA ALA A 63 1.05 10.84 -11.95
C ALA A 63 0.65 10.40 -10.53
N PRO A 64 1.60 10.06 -9.64
CA PRO A 64 1.27 9.85 -8.24
C PRO A 64 0.65 11.11 -7.63
N TYR A 65 1.13 12.29 -7.99
CA TYR A 65 0.58 13.56 -7.52
C TYR A 65 1.06 14.72 -8.41
N TRP A 66 0.52 14.85 -9.62
CA TRP A 66 0.93 15.92 -10.53
C TRP A 66 0.38 17.26 -10.05
N ALA A 67 1.24 18.16 -9.58
CA ALA A 67 0.84 19.37 -8.89
C ALA A 67 1.75 20.57 -9.20
N ASP A 68 1.29 21.77 -8.86
CA ASP A 68 2.10 22.99 -8.94
C ASP A 68 3.08 23.07 -7.77
N THR A 69 4.14 22.27 -7.83
CA THR A 69 5.22 22.19 -6.82
C THR A 69 6.37 23.13 -7.15
N ASP A 70 7.01 23.72 -6.13
CA ASP A 70 8.27 24.46 -6.31
C ASP A 70 9.31 24.18 -5.24
N ILE A 71 10.29 23.35 -5.58
CA ILE A 71 11.38 22.97 -4.67
C ILE A 71 12.59 23.91 -4.75
N SER A 72 12.56 24.93 -5.62
CA SER A 72 13.76 25.74 -5.93
C SER A 72 14.29 26.51 -4.74
N GLN A 73 13.39 26.99 -3.87
CA GLN A 73 13.71 27.78 -2.66
C GLN A 73 13.51 26.98 -1.37
N ASP A 74 13.21 25.69 -1.43
CA ASP A 74 13.01 24.86 -0.24
C ASP A 74 14.21 23.91 0.00
N PRO A 75 15.10 24.19 0.95
CA PRO A 75 16.27 23.35 1.25
C PRO A 75 15.91 21.99 1.87
N SER A 76 14.69 21.81 2.38
CA SER A 76 14.24 20.57 3.00
C SER A 76 13.68 19.55 2.01
N SER A 77 13.22 20.02 0.84
CA SER A 77 12.64 19.16 -0.20
C SER A 77 13.66 18.35 -0.95
N ASN A 78 13.34 17.09 -1.25
CA ASN A 78 14.21 16.23 -2.04
C ASN A 78 13.43 15.41 -3.05
N ILE A 79 14.06 15.15 -4.20
CA ILE A 79 13.54 14.21 -5.17
C ILE A 79 14.60 13.15 -5.42
N PHE A 80 14.24 11.91 -5.08
CA PHE A 80 15.08 10.74 -5.24
C PHE A 80 14.48 9.83 -6.30
N TYR A 81 15.34 9.27 -7.14
CA TYR A 81 14.94 8.21 -8.04
C TYR A 81 16.11 7.24 -8.22
N ARG A 82 15.77 5.98 -8.45
CA ARG A 82 16.74 4.94 -8.77
C ARG A 82 16.07 3.77 -9.47
N GLU A 83 16.83 3.13 -10.34
CA GLU A 83 16.55 1.79 -10.82
C GLU A 83 16.82 0.78 -9.70
N ILE A 84 16.05 -0.32 -9.70
CA ILE A 84 16.12 -1.40 -8.73
C ILE A 84 16.32 -2.70 -9.52
N THR A 85 17.49 -3.28 -9.32
CA THR A 85 17.88 -4.59 -9.88
C THR A 85 18.36 -5.55 -8.80
N ASP A 86 18.43 -5.10 -7.54
CA ASP A 86 18.86 -5.92 -6.42
C ASP A 86 17.76 -6.90 -5.97
N ASP A 87 18.16 -8.13 -5.69
CA ASP A 87 17.23 -9.24 -5.47
C ASP A 87 16.39 -9.07 -4.19
N ASP A 88 16.95 -8.49 -3.12
CA ASP A 88 16.20 -8.29 -1.88
C ASP A 88 15.06 -7.27 -2.08
N THR A 89 15.35 -6.11 -2.67
CA THR A 89 14.32 -5.10 -2.93
C THR A 89 13.29 -5.60 -3.94
N LEU A 90 13.70 -6.32 -4.99
CA LEU A 90 12.76 -6.93 -5.94
C LEU A 90 11.88 -7.99 -5.28
N THR A 91 12.40 -8.76 -4.31
CA THR A 91 11.61 -9.69 -3.50
C THR A 91 10.54 -8.93 -2.72
N ARG A 92 10.90 -7.81 -2.08
CA ARG A 92 9.99 -6.97 -1.31
C ARG A 92 8.90 -6.36 -2.19
N VAL A 93 9.25 -5.78 -3.34
CA VAL A 93 8.28 -5.26 -4.31
C VAL A 93 7.34 -6.35 -4.81
N SER A 94 7.88 -7.55 -5.12
CA SER A 94 7.07 -8.69 -5.52
C SER A 94 6.11 -9.14 -4.42
N ASN A 95 6.53 -9.15 -3.16
CA ASN A 95 5.65 -9.45 -2.01
C ASN A 95 4.53 -8.41 -1.88
N MET A 96 4.85 -7.13 -2.03
CA MET A 96 3.85 -6.07 -2.01
C MET A 96 2.80 -6.27 -3.10
N ILE A 97 3.23 -6.54 -4.34
CA ILE A 97 2.31 -6.77 -5.46
C ILE A 97 1.46 -8.01 -5.22
N ARG A 98 2.03 -9.10 -4.69
CA ARG A 98 1.27 -10.32 -4.37
C ARG A 98 0.17 -10.10 -3.35
N ASN A 99 0.33 -9.14 -2.44
CA ASN A 99 -0.74 -8.77 -1.50
C ASN A 99 -1.93 -8.09 -2.19
N GLY A 100 -1.71 -7.37 -3.30
CA GLY A 100 -2.79 -6.78 -4.11
C GLY A 100 -3.27 -7.68 -5.25
N PHE A 101 -2.39 -8.53 -5.78
CA PHE A 101 -2.62 -9.38 -6.93
C PHE A 101 -2.21 -10.85 -6.62
N PRO A 102 -2.97 -11.54 -5.76
CA PRO A 102 -2.83 -12.97 -5.44
C PRO A 102 -2.53 -13.89 -6.63
N GLN A 103 -3.09 -13.56 -7.79
CA GLN A 103 -3.01 -14.34 -9.02
C GLN A 103 -1.62 -14.44 -9.58
N LEU A 104 -0.75 -13.55 -9.14
CA LEU A 104 0.63 -13.51 -9.53
C LEU A 104 1.54 -14.06 -8.44
N SER A 105 1.03 -14.89 -7.52
CA SER A 105 1.81 -15.51 -6.44
C SER A 105 3.07 -16.24 -6.92
N THR A 106 3.04 -16.81 -8.12
CA THR A 106 4.17 -17.50 -8.79
C THR A 106 5.05 -16.58 -9.63
N HIS A 107 4.68 -15.31 -9.81
CA HIS A 107 5.41 -14.36 -10.63
C HIS A 107 6.23 -13.41 -9.74
N ARG A 108 7.47 -13.16 -10.16
CA ARG A 108 8.40 -12.27 -9.49
C ARG A 108 8.73 -11.11 -10.42
N MET A 109 8.81 -9.89 -9.90
CA MET A 109 9.31 -8.73 -10.65
C MET A 109 10.82 -8.86 -10.84
N LEU A 110 11.27 -8.60 -12.06
CA LEU A 110 12.69 -8.69 -12.44
C LEU A 110 13.36 -7.32 -12.47
N TRP A 111 12.55 -6.27 -12.42
CA TRP A 111 12.98 -4.90 -12.54
C TRP A 111 12.00 -3.98 -11.83
N ALA A 112 12.51 -2.93 -11.21
CA ALA A 112 11.68 -1.82 -10.78
C ALA A 112 12.42 -0.48 -10.89
N PHE A 113 11.67 0.61 -10.85
CA PHE A 113 12.17 1.95 -10.70
C PHE A 113 11.31 2.68 -9.68
N VAL A 114 11.96 3.40 -8.77
CA VAL A 114 11.29 4.17 -7.73
C VAL A 114 11.60 5.65 -7.90
N ALA A 115 10.58 6.49 -7.75
CA ALA A 115 10.68 7.94 -7.66
C ALA A 115 9.96 8.43 -6.40
N THR A 116 10.63 9.25 -5.60
CA THR A 116 10.14 9.78 -4.32
C THR A 116 10.22 11.29 -4.33
N TRP A 117 9.11 11.94 -4.00
CA TRP A 117 9.03 13.37 -3.73
C TRP A 117 8.89 13.52 -2.21
N ASP A 118 9.99 13.90 -1.57
CA ASP A 118 10.12 14.03 -0.12
C ASP A 118 9.96 15.48 0.29
N ARG A 119 8.96 15.75 1.13
CA ARG A 119 8.64 17.06 1.70
C ARG A 119 8.61 18.18 0.67
N VAL A 120 7.85 18.00 -0.41
CA VAL A 120 7.72 18.99 -1.48
C VAL A 120 6.61 20.01 -1.18
N PRO A 121 6.86 21.32 -1.32
CA PRO A 121 5.86 22.37 -1.21
C PRO A 121 5.07 22.53 -2.51
N GLY A 122 3.91 23.20 -2.42
CA GLY A 122 3.34 23.85 -3.59
C GLY A 122 4.13 25.12 -3.95
N HIS A 123 3.92 25.64 -5.15
CA HIS A 123 4.55 26.87 -5.60
C HIS A 123 4.03 28.07 -4.79
N LEU A 124 4.97 28.89 -4.29
CA LEU A 124 4.73 30.04 -3.42
C LEU A 124 3.88 29.74 -2.17
N THR A 125 3.84 28.48 -1.71
CA THR A 125 3.29 28.15 -0.38
C THR A 125 4.40 27.86 0.64
N ASN A 126 4.26 28.48 1.80
CA ASN A 126 5.10 28.25 2.96
C ASN A 126 4.48 27.27 3.96
N ILE A 127 3.30 26.70 3.66
CA ILE A 127 2.52 25.86 4.57
C ILE A 127 2.37 24.47 3.98
N GLY A 128 2.65 23.46 4.81
CA GLY A 128 2.47 22.05 4.50
C GLY A 128 3.50 21.48 3.54
N ARG A 129 3.81 20.19 3.65
CA ARG A 129 4.72 19.46 2.77
C ARG A 129 4.14 18.10 2.42
N ASN A 130 4.17 17.78 1.13
CA ASN A 130 3.68 16.50 0.64
C ASN A 130 4.85 15.52 0.52
N THR A 131 4.64 14.29 0.94
CA THR A 131 5.60 13.19 0.80
C THR A 131 4.91 11.98 0.19
N TYR A 132 5.34 11.61 -1.01
CA TYR A 132 4.76 10.53 -1.79
C TYR A 132 5.80 9.88 -2.71
N GLN A 133 5.50 8.66 -3.15
CA GLN A 133 6.39 7.82 -3.93
C GLN A 133 5.61 7.04 -4.99
N ALA A 134 6.24 6.84 -6.14
CA ALA A 134 5.78 5.91 -7.17
C ALA A 134 6.83 4.84 -7.42
N ILE A 135 6.37 3.58 -7.54
CA ILE A 135 7.19 2.44 -7.94
C ILE A 135 6.58 1.87 -9.22
N ILE A 136 7.38 1.76 -10.29
CA ILE A 136 7.02 0.99 -11.47
C ILE A 136 7.84 -0.30 -11.47
N ALA A 137 7.22 -1.45 -11.74
CA ALA A 137 7.88 -2.74 -11.68
C ALA A 137 7.41 -3.65 -12.82
N THR A 138 8.31 -4.46 -13.38
CA THR A 138 7.94 -5.40 -14.44
C THR A 138 8.76 -6.68 -14.38
N ASN A 139 8.20 -7.74 -14.93
CA ASN A 139 8.93 -8.96 -15.28
C ASN A 139 8.95 -9.23 -16.79
N GLY A 140 8.59 -8.23 -17.60
CA GLY A 140 8.46 -8.32 -19.05
C GLY A 140 7.09 -8.79 -19.53
N LEU A 141 6.34 -9.55 -18.72
CA LEU A 141 4.98 -9.98 -19.03
C LEU A 141 3.93 -9.11 -18.33
N TYR A 142 4.11 -8.89 -17.03
CA TYR A 142 3.27 -8.04 -16.20
C TYR A 142 4.04 -6.77 -15.81
N SER A 143 3.33 -5.65 -15.82
CA SER A 143 3.86 -4.36 -15.38
C SER A 143 2.93 -3.73 -14.36
N PHE A 144 3.48 -3.32 -13.24
CA PHE A 144 2.78 -2.70 -12.14
C PHE A 144 3.24 -1.26 -11.96
N THR A 145 2.30 -0.40 -11.57
CA THR A 145 2.61 0.88 -10.94
C THR A 145 1.97 0.91 -9.56
N ILE A 146 2.73 1.36 -8.57
CA ILE A 146 2.33 1.48 -7.18
C ILE A 146 2.49 2.94 -6.78
N PHE A 147 1.44 3.54 -6.24
CA PHE A 147 1.50 4.84 -5.58
C PHE A 147 1.47 4.65 -4.08
N LEU A 148 2.37 5.34 -3.39
CA LEU A 148 2.54 5.31 -1.94
C LEU A 148 2.50 6.74 -1.42
N TYR A 149 1.56 7.04 -0.53
CA TYR A 149 1.35 8.33 0.09
C TYR A 149 1.68 8.22 1.57
N ASN A 150 2.61 9.05 2.05
CA ASN A 150 2.90 9.15 3.47
C ASN A 150 2.14 10.30 4.12
N GLN A 151 2.09 11.45 3.44
CA GLN A 151 1.50 12.67 3.96
C GLN A 151 1.17 13.62 2.81
N LEU A 152 -0.04 14.18 2.82
CA LEU A 152 -0.50 15.20 1.87
C LEU A 152 -1.20 16.33 2.63
N GLU A 153 -0.57 17.50 2.71
CA GLU A 153 -1.03 18.65 3.51
C GLU A 153 -1.51 19.82 2.65
N TRP A 154 -1.28 19.77 1.34
CA TRP A 154 -1.72 20.81 0.40
C TRP A 154 -2.20 20.18 -0.91
N SER A 155 -3.22 20.80 -1.50
CA SER A 155 -3.81 20.41 -2.81
C SER A 155 -3.98 21.60 -3.77
N ALA A 156 -3.30 22.72 -3.55
CA ALA A 156 -3.25 23.81 -4.51
C ALA A 156 -1.94 24.59 -4.39
N GLY A 157 -1.38 25.00 -5.53
CA GLY A 157 -0.30 25.98 -5.60
C GLY A 157 -0.84 27.40 -5.82
N ALA A 158 0.05 28.39 -5.86
CA ALA A 158 -0.34 29.80 -6.00
C ALA A 158 -1.03 30.14 -7.33
N TRP A 159 -0.78 29.38 -8.39
CA TRP A 159 -1.39 29.61 -9.70
C TRP A 159 -2.69 28.81 -9.93
N GLY A 160 -3.23 28.19 -8.88
CA GLY A 160 -4.41 27.34 -8.95
C GLY A 160 -4.13 25.95 -9.53
N GLY A 161 -5.20 25.23 -9.88
CA GLY A 161 -5.11 23.85 -10.40
C GLY A 161 -4.93 22.82 -9.28
N TYR A 162 -5.90 21.92 -9.16
CA TYR A 162 -5.82 20.82 -8.22
C TYR A 162 -4.91 19.71 -8.77
N PRO A 163 -4.21 18.97 -7.89
CA PRO A 163 -3.37 17.87 -8.28
C PRO A 163 -4.13 16.80 -9.08
N GLN A 164 -3.51 16.37 -10.19
CA GLN A 164 -4.01 15.30 -11.01
C GLN A 164 -3.30 13.99 -10.62
N VAL A 165 -4.09 12.97 -10.29
CA VAL A 165 -3.60 11.66 -9.83
C VAL A 165 -4.12 10.55 -10.74
N GLY A 166 -3.21 9.75 -11.27
CA GLY A 166 -3.54 8.62 -12.14
C GLY A 166 -2.57 8.43 -13.31
N PHE A 167 -3.09 8.11 -14.48
CA PHE A 167 -2.31 7.73 -15.66
C PHE A 167 -2.86 8.39 -16.93
N ASN A 168 -1.97 8.81 -17.82
CA ASN A 168 -2.32 9.39 -19.12
C ASN A 168 -1.56 8.68 -20.24
N ALA A 169 -2.24 8.23 -21.28
CA ALA A 169 -1.61 7.59 -22.44
C ALA A 169 -1.17 8.58 -23.53
N GLY A 170 -1.43 9.88 -23.37
CA GLY A 170 -1.00 10.90 -24.33
C GLY A 170 -1.81 10.94 -25.63
N ASP A 171 -2.90 10.17 -25.73
CA ASP A 171 -3.72 10.01 -26.94
C ASP A 171 -5.12 10.65 -26.82
N GLN A 172 -5.39 11.36 -25.72
CA GLN A 172 -6.68 11.96 -25.38
C GLN A 172 -7.85 10.97 -25.20
N VAL A 173 -7.56 9.66 -25.13
CA VAL A 173 -8.58 8.61 -25.05
C VAL A 173 -8.33 7.70 -23.85
N ASN A 174 -7.11 7.18 -23.72
CA ASN A 174 -6.75 6.20 -22.71
C ASN A 174 -6.14 6.90 -21.50
N PHE A 175 -6.81 6.77 -20.35
CA PHE A 175 -6.37 7.34 -19.09
C PHE A 175 -7.03 6.62 -17.92
N PHE A 176 -6.57 6.92 -16.71
CA PHE A 176 -7.19 6.52 -15.47
C PHE A 176 -6.99 7.62 -14.43
N THR A 177 -7.96 7.82 -13.54
CA THR A 177 -7.88 8.82 -12.46
C THR A 177 -8.35 8.18 -11.16
N LEU A 178 -7.66 8.48 -10.06
CA LEU A 178 -8.18 8.15 -8.73
C LEU A 178 -9.38 9.02 -8.36
N ALA A 179 -10.18 8.53 -7.41
CA ALA A 179 -11.26 9.30 -6.80
C ALA A 179 -10.70 10.63 -6.25
N ASN A 180 -11.49 11.70 -6.37
CA ASN A 180 -11.12 13.06 -5.96
C ASN A 180 -9.89 13.66 -6.66
N SER A 181 -9.31 12.99 -7.67
CA SER A 181 -8.29 13.60 -8.52
C SER A 181 -8.82 14.90 -9.13
N PHE A 182 -7.95 15.90 -9.22
CA PHE A 182 -8.28 17.23 -9.73
C PHE A 182 -9.34 17.97 -8.89
N THR A 183 -9.46 17.66 -7.60
CA THR A 183 -10.25 18.42 -6.62
C THR A 183 -9.41 18.74 -5.37
N ALA A 184 -9.93 19.59 -4.49
CA ALA A 184 -9.28 19.91 -3.21
C ALA A 184 -9.14 18.67 -2.30
N ASP A 185 -10.07 17.73 -2.42
CA ASP A 185 -10.18 16.53 -1.59
C ASP A 185 -9.20 15.41 -2.01
N VAL A 186 -8.39 15.64 -3.06
CA VAL A 186 -7.36 14.69 -3.52
C VAL A 186 -6.36 14.31 -2.42
N VAL A 187 -6.22 15.11 -1.36
CA VAL A 187 -5.38 14.78 -0.19
C VAL A 187 -5.88 13.54 0.55
N SER A 188 -7.18 13.21 0.46
CA SER A 188 -7.78 12.06 1.15
C SER A 188 -7.26 10.70 0.66
N VAL A 189 -6.51 10.65 -0.46
CA VAL A 189 -5.83 9.43 -0.90
C VAL A 189 -4.79 8.91 0.10
N VAL A 190 -4.36 9.72 1.07
CA VAL A 190 -3.50 9.24 2.18
C VAL A 190 -4.24 8.28 3.12
N ASP A 191 -5.57 8.42 3.22
CA ASP A 191 -6.43 7.61 4.10
C ASP A 191 -7.17 6.51 3.33
N ASP A 192 -7.14 6.53 1.99
CA ASP A 192 -7.80 5.58 1.11
C ASP A 192 -6.81 4.53 0.53
N SER A 193 -7.32 3.47 -0.08
CA SER A 193 -6.53 2.39 -0.67
C SER A 193 -7.34 1.41 -1.53
N ASN A 194 -6.74 0.94 -2.63
CA ASN A 194 -7.28 -0.21 -3.39
C ASN A 194 -6.69 -1.58 -3.00
N VAL A 195 -5.71 -1.61 -2.07
CA VAL A 195 -5.17 -2.84 -1.49
C VAL A 195 -5.53 -3.00 0.00
N GLY A 196 -6.12 -1.97 0.59
CA GLY A 196 -6.49 -1.85 1.99
C GLY A 196 -5.41 -1.35 2.93
N VAL A 197 -4.24 -0.93 2.43
CA VAL A 197 -3.28 -0.20 3.27
C VAL A 197 -3.48 1.28 2.97
N PRO A 198 -3.93 2.10 3.92
CA PRO A 198 -4.07 3.54 3.71
C PRO A 198 -2.84 4.13 3.02
N GLY A 199 -3.09 4.96 2.01
CA GLY A 199 -2.04 5.60 1.21
C GLY A 199 -1.38 4.69 0.18
N GLN A 200 -1.84 3.45 -0.02
CA GLN A 200 -1.26 2.55 -1.02
C GLN A 200 -2.24 2.18 -2.12
N PHE A 201 -1.81 2.34 -3.36
CA PHE A 201 -2.58 2.00 -4.54
C PHE A 201 -1.74 1.23 -5.55
N PHE A 202 -2.27 0.11 -6.02
CA PHE A 202 -1.57 -0.80 -6.93
C PHE A 202 -2.37 -0.97 -8.21
N PHE A 203 -1.68 -0.92 -9.35
CA PHE A 203 -2.29 -0.97 -10.66
C PHE A 203 -1.50 -1.92 -11.55
N LEU A 204 -2.20 -2.81 -12.25
CA LEU A 204 -1.65 -3.50 -13.40
C LEU A 204 -1.77 -2.55 -14.60
N THR A 205 -0.68 -2.37 -15.33
CA THR A 205 -0.49 -1.23 -16.24
C THR A 205 0.07 -1.60 -17.62
N ASN A 206 0.36 -2.89 -17.87
CA ASN A 206 0.92 -3.34 -19.16
C ASN A 206 0.01 -3.07 -20.36
N GLY A 207 -1.30 -3.01 -20.16
CA GLY A 207 -2.33 -2.72 -21.17
C GLY A 207 -3.30 -1.66 -20.66
N ASN A 208 -4.60 -1.94 -20.73
CA ASN A 208 -5.60 -1.13 -20.01
C ASN A 208 -5.26 -1.13 -18.52
N ILE A 209 -5.29 0.06 -17.91
CA ILE A 209 -5.05 0.19 -16.48
C ILE A 209 -6.15 -0.56 -15.74
N SER A 210 -5.75 -1.50 -14.89
CA SER A 210 -6.68 -2.22 -14.03
C SER A 210 -6.23 -2.15 -12.58
N GLU A 211 -7.15 -1.75 -11.73
CA GLU A 211 -6.99 -1.79 -10.28
C GLU A 211 -7.01 -3.22 -9.75
N VAL A 212 -6.70 -3.34 -8.46
CA VAL A 212 -6.94 -4.57 -7.71
C VAL A 212 -8.41 -4.92 -7.79
N ARG A 213 -8.69 -6.11 -8.31
CA ARG A 213 -10.03 -6.69 -8.31
C ARG A 213 -10.01 -7.95 -7.49
N CYS A 214 -11.06 -8.13 -6.73
CA CYS A 214 -11.34 -9.41 -6.12
C CYS A 214 -11.62 -10.47 -7.20
N ASN A 215 -11.11 -11.69 -7.02
CA ASN A 215 -11.30 -12.79 -7.95
C ASN A 215 -11.57 -14.09 -7.20
N SER A 216 -12.81 -14.56 -7.25
CA SER A 216 -13.27 -15.75 -6.54
C SER A 216 -12.56 -17.05 -6.94
N THR A 217 -11.80 -17.09 -8.03
CA THR A 217 -11.12 -18.31 -8.51
C THR A 217 -9.90 -18.74 -7.70
N GLN A 218 -9.35 -17.86 -6.86
CA GLN A 218 -8.03 -18.10 -6.23
C GLN A 218 -8.07 -18.36 -4.73
N GLY A 219 -9.27 -18.36 -4.16
CA GLY A 219 -9.48 -18.57 -2.74
C GLY A 219 -9.05 -17.38 -1.89
N LEU A 220 -9.34 -17.51 -0.59
CA LEU A 220 -9.04 -16.48 0.41
C LEU A 220 -7.56 -16.51 0.79
N GLN A 221 -6.95 -15.34 0.92
CA GLN A 221 -5.59 -15.17 1.40
C GLN A 221 -5.55 -14.29 2.66
N SER A 222 -4.49 -14.45 3.45
CA SER A 222 -4.25 -13.68 4.68
C SER A 222 -2.87 -13.01 4.67
N SER A 223 -2.82 -11.77 5.18
CA SER A 223 -1.58 -11.06 5.46
C SER A 223 -1.61 -10.47 6.89
N PRO A 224 -0.63 -10.79 7.75
CA PRO A 224 0.39 -11.80 7.50
C PRO A 224 -0.25 -13.20 7.37
N PHE A 225 0.47 -14.17 6.82
CA PHE A 225 -0.01 -15.57 6.73
C PHE A 225 0.32 -16.39 8.01
N ARG A 226 1.11 -15.80 8.89
CA ARG A 226 1.49 -16.33 10.20
C ARG A 226 1.76 -15.20 11.17
N GLY A 227 1.63 -15.43 12.46
CA GLY A 227 1.88 -14.39 13.45
C GLY A 227 1.83 -14.89 14.88
N SER A 228 2.09 -13.96 15.80
CA SER A 228 2.10 -14.23 17.23
C SER A 228 0.72 -14.68 17.71
N MET A 229 0.72 -15.68 18.60
CA MET A 229 -0.49 -16.14 19.28
C MET A 229 -1.11 -15.09 20.22
N HIS A 230 -0.35 -14.03 20.57
CA HIS A 230 -0.83 -12.94 21.43
C HIS A 230 -1.85 -12.03 20.74
N GLY A 231 -1.97 -12.08 19.41
CA GLY A 231 -2.85 -11.19 18.65
C GLY A 231 -2.45 -9.72 18.74
N GLY A 232 -3.39 -8.82 18.44
CA GLY A 232 -3.24 -7.36 18.51
C GLY A 232 -2.78 -6.70 17.21
N TYR A 233 -2.16 -7.44 16.29
CA TYR A 233 -1.79 -6.92 14.97
C TYR A 233 -2.96 -6.99 13.99
N GLN A 234 -2.91 -6.17 12.94
CA GLN A 234 -3.88 -6.20 11.86
C GLN A 234 -3.73 -7.47 11.02
N LEU A 235 -4.82 -8.23 10.91
CA LEU A 235 -5.00 -9.33 9.98
C LEU A 235 -5.78 -8.82 8.78
N ARG A 236 -5.20 -8.95 7.59
CA ARG A 236 -5.87 -8.64 6.32
C ARG A 236 -6.26 -9.89 5.59
N LEU A 237 -7.49 -9.91 5.08
CA LEU A 237 -8.04 -10.98 4.27
C LEU A 237 -8.42 -10.42 2.89
N PHE A 238 -8.04 -11.12 1.83
CA PHE A 238 -8.18 -10.64 0.45
C PHE A 238 -8.21 -11.81 -0.54
N GLY A 239 -8.37 -11.49 -1.82
CA GLY A 239 -8.34 -12.45 -2.92
C GLY A 239 -9.73 -12.80 -3.47
N ILE A 240 -10.77 -12.78 -2.65
CA ILE A 240 -12.16 -12.97 -3.09
C ILE A 240 -12.99 -11.69 -2.89
N CYS A 241 -14.18 -11.66 -3.47
CA CYS A 241 -15.07 -10.51 -3.34
C CYS A 241 -15.84 -10.61 -2.03
N PHE A 242 -15.95 -9.49 -1.32
CA PHE A 242 -16.71 -9.40 -0.09
C PHE A 242 -17.88 -8.42 -0.26
N HIS A 243 -18.86 -8.58 0.62
CA HIS A 243 -20.00 -7.69 0.74
C HIS A 243 -19.93 -6.95 2.07
N GLU A 244 -19.81 -5.62 2.03
CA GLU A 244 -19.53 -4.75 3.19
C GLU A 244 -20.51 -4.94 4.36
N SER A 245 -21.79 -5.15 4.07
CA SER A 245 -22.84 -5.25 5.08
C SER A 245 -23.14 -6.66 5.57
N SER A 246 -22.60 -7.70 4.91
CA SER A 246 -23.01 -9.09 5.18
C SER A 246 -21.85 -10.06 5.40
N SER A 247 -20.63 -9.69 5.02
CA SER A 247 -19.48 -10.58 5.21
C SER A 247 -19.06 -10.60 6.67
N THR A 248 -18.92 -11.78 7.24
CA THR A 248 -18.47 -11.97 8.62
C THR A 248 -17.25 -12.88 8.67
N VAL A 249 -16.32 -12.57 9.58
CA VAL A 249 -15.08 -13.32 9.76
C VAL A 249 -15.18 -14.21 11.00
N GLU A 250 -14.79 -15.47 10.87
CA GLU A 250 -14.55 -16.36 12.00
C GLU A 250 -13.11 -16.89 11.97
N ILE A 251 -12.47 -16.92 13.14
CA ILE A 251 -11.15 -17.52 13.35
C ILE A 251 -11.32 -18.66 14.35
N ASN A 252 -11.05 -19.89 13.94
CA ASN A 252 -11.31 -21.11 14.71
C ASN A 252 -12.76 -21.20 15.26
N GLY A 253 -13.72 -20.73 14.47
CA GLY A 253 -15.15 -20.73 14.83
C GLY A 253 -15.59 -19.60 15.76
N ASN A 254 -14.67 -18.71 16.17
CA ASN A 254 -15.00 -17.52 16.94
C ASN A 254 -15.20 -16.34 15.99
N ARG A 255 -16.37 -15.70 16.07
CA ARG A 255 -16.70 -14.51 15.28
C ARG A 255 -15.83 -13.33 15.70
N ILE A 256 -15.25 -12.63 14.72
CA ILE A 256 -14.45 -11.43 14.94
C ILE A 256 -15.33 -10.20 14.70
N PRO A 257 -15.64 -9.40 15.73
CA PRO A 257 -16.58 -8.29 15.60
C PRO A 257 -15.98 -7.04 14.95
N ASP A 258 -14.69 -6.80 15.15
CA ASP A 258 -14.03 -5.53 14.78
C ASP A 258 -13.33 -5.63 13.41
N CYS A 259 -14.10 -5.94 12.37
CA CYS A 259 -13.60 -6.03 11.01
C CYS A 259 -14.13 -4.89 10.14
N GLN A 260 -13.22 -4.19 9.46
CA GLN A 260 -13.54 -3.29 8.36
C GLN A 260 -13.64 -4.10 7.07
N VAL A 261 -14.81 -4.10 6.44
CA VAL A 261 -15.10 -4.90 5.24
C VAL A 261 -15.28 -3.93 4.06
N THR A 262 -14.53 -4.15 2.99
CA THR A 262 -14.74 -3.51 1.68
C THR A 262 -15.05 -4.57 0.64
N ALA A 263 -15.36 -4.18 -0.59
CA ALA A 263 -15.56 -5.14 -1.68
C ALA A 263 -14.34 -6.05 -1.99
N VAL A 264 -13.12 -5.63 -1.61
CA VAL A 264 -11.86 -6.25 -2.05
C VAL A 264 -10.96 -6.75 -0.91
N TYR A 265 -11.13 -6.24 0.31
CA TYR A 265 -10.37 -6.68 1.48
C TYR A 265 -11.21 -6.62 2.76
N ILE A 266 -10.82 -7.41 3.74
CA ILE A 266 -11.29 -7.31 5.12
C ILE A 266 -10.08 -7.08 6.02
N ILE A 267 -10.16 -6.12 6.92
CA ILE A 267 -9.12 -5.85 7.93
C ILE A 267 -9.74 -6.06 9.30
N CYS A 268 -9.17 -6.96 10.09
CA CYS A 268 -9.58 -7.23 11.46
C CYS A 268 -8.38 -7.10 12.39
N THR A 269 -8.62 -6.91 13.68
CA THR A 269 -7.60 -7.13 14.71
C THR A 269 -7.48 -8.61 15.00
N MET A 270 -6.28 -9.18 14.89
CA MET A 270 -6.05 -10.59 15.21
C MET A 270 -6.31 -10.81 16.72
N PRO A 271 -7.24 -11.70 17.12
CA PRO A 271 -7.44 -12.00 18.53
C PRO A 271 -6.26 -12.81 19.08
N MET A 272 -6.18 -12.87 20.41
CA MET A 272 -5.35 -13.87 21.09
C MET A 272 -5.89 -15.28 20.81
N VAL A 273 -5.00 -16.20 20.44
CA VAL A 273 -5.32 -17.53 19.91
C VAL A 273 -4.35 -18.58 20.47
N SER A 274 -4.66 -19.86 20.31
CA SER A 274 -3.71 -20.93 20.62
C SER A 274 -2.58 -20.97 19.60
N GLU A 275 -1.42 -21.50 19.99
CA GLU A 275 -0.36 -21.87 19.06
C GLU A 275 -0.86 -22.98 18.12
N GLY A 276 -0.41 -22.94 16.86
CA GLY A 276 -0.73 -23.94 15.84
C GLY A 276 -1.44 -23.36 14.62
N ARG A 277 -2.02 -24.25 13.79
CA ARG A 277 -2.76 -23.85 12.59
C ARG A 277 -4.18 -23.44 12.96
N LEU A 278 -4.58 -22.27 12.47
CA LEU A 278 -5.90 -21.71 12.63
C LEU A 278 -6.63 -21.72 11.28
N GLN A 279 -7.93 -21.95 11.34
CA GLN A 279 -8.83 -21.83 10.20
C GLN A 279 -9.51 -20.47 10.24
N ILE A 280 -9.33 -19.68 9.17
CA ILE A 280 -10.02 -18.43 8.96
C ILE A 280 -11.09 -18.66 7.91
N LYS A 281 -12.34 -18.30 8.22
CA LYS A 281 -13.48 -18.44 7.32
C LYS A 281 -14.24 -17.14 7.18
N ILE A 282 -14.71 -16.88 5.97
CA ILE A 282 -15.61 -15.76 5.66
C ILE A 282 -16.97 -16.34 5.33
N PHE A 283 -18.00 -15.75 5.91
CA PHE A 283 -19.39 -16.12 5.69
C PHE A 283 -20.18 -14.98 5.07
N ASP A 284 -21.12 -15.31 4.19
CA ASP A 284 -22.13 -14.38 3.67
C ASP A 284 -23.32 -14.19 4.64
N ALA A 285 -24.33 -13.38 4.22
CA ALA A 285 -25.57 -13.17 4.98
C ALA A 285 -26.32 -14.47 5.31
N GLY A 286 -26.20 -15.48 4.44
CA GLY A 286 -26.84 -16.78 4.58
C GLY A 286 -26.04 -17.78 5.42
N ARG A 287 -24.92 -17.37 6.04
CA ARG A 287 -23.97 -18.24 6.75
C ARG A 287 -23.33 -19.32 5.87
N ASN A 288 -23.23 -19.08 4.56
CA ASN A 288 -22.45 -19.92 3.67
C ASN A 288 -20.98 -19.49 3.69
N VAL A 289 -20.06 -20.45 3.70
CA VAL A 289 -18.62 -20.16 3.57
C VAL A 289 -18.32 -19.69 2.15
N ILE A 290 -17.91 -18.43 2.01
CA ILE A 290 -17.51 -17.86 0.72
C ILE A 290 -15.99 -17.86 0.52
N GLY A 291 -15.22 -18.00 1.60
CA GLY A 291 -13.77 -18.08 1.56
C GLY A 291 -13.21 -18.74 2.81
N GLN A 292 -12.09 -19.45 2.66
CA GLN A 292 -11.35 -20.02 3.78
C GLN A 292 -9.85 -20.05 3.50
N THR A 293 -9.04 -19.87 4.55
CA THR A 293 -7.58 -19.94 4.49
C THR A 293 -6.99 -20.41 5.82
N GLU A 294 -5.75 -20.89 5.79
CA GLU A 294 -5.01 -21.28 6.99
C GLU A 294 -4.11 -20.14 7.46
N PHE A 295 -3.95 -20.01 8.78
CA PHE A 295 -3.03 -19.08 9.40
C PHE A 295 -2.19 -19.81 10.45
N LEU A 296 -0.87 -19.60 10.44
CA LEU A 296 0.00 -20.22 11.43
C LEU A 296 0.25 -19.28 12.62
N SER A 297 -0.31 -19.62 13.77
CA SER A 297 -0.04 -18.96 15.05
C SER A 297 1.15 -19.60 15.74
N PHE A 298 2.07 -18.79 16.27
CA PHE A 298 3.23 -19.26 17.02
C PHE A 298 3.40 -18.50 18.34
N MET A 299 3.92 -19.17 19.36
CA MET A 299 4.38 -18.46 20.55
C MET A 299 5.64 -17.66 20.18
N PRO A 300 5.65 -16.32 20.34
CA PRO A 300 6.88 -15.58 20.13
C PRO A 300 7.94 -16.05 21.14
N GLU A 301 9.17 -16.25 20.67
CA GLU A 301 10.31 -16.51 21.56
C GLU A 301 10.44 -15.39 22.60
N THR A 302 11.18 -15.60 23.70
CA THR A 302 11.38 -14.66 24.83
C THR A 302 12.13 -13.37 24.46
N ASN A 303 11.80 -12.76 23.33
CA ASN A 303 12.28 -11.49 22.85
C ASN A 303 11.28 -10.41 23.28
N ALA A 304 11.71 -9.56 24.23
CA ALA A 304 10.90 -8.48 24.79
C ALA A 304 10.37 -7.50 23.72
N ASP A 305 11.11 -7.28 22.63
CA ASP A 305 10.70 -6.38 21.56
C ASP A 305 9.45 -6.89 20.81
N LEU A 306 9.34 -8.21 20.61
CA LEU A 306 8.18 -8.85 19.99
C LEU A 306 6.96 -8.87 20.92
N ILE A 307 7.16 -8.84 22.24
CA ILE A 307 6.07 -8.75 23.22
C ILE A 307 5.51 -7.32 23.23
N LEU A 308 6.39 -6.32 23.24
CA LEU A 308 6.03 -4.90 23.19
C LEU A 308 5.36 -4.51 21.87
N SER A 309 5.83 -5.04 20.72
CA SER A 309 5.22 -4.76 19.41
C SER A 309 3.80 -5.32 19.24
N ASN A 310 3.39 -6.27 20.09
CA ASN A 310 2.07 -6.88 20.09
C ASN A 310 1.13 -6.27 21.15
N HIS A 311 1.54 -5.15 21.79
CA HIS A 311 0.82 -4.54 22.91
C HIS A 311 0.57 -5.51 24.09
N GLY A 312 1.51 -6.44 24.30
CA GLY A 312 1.48 -7.36 25.43
C GLY A 312 2.06 -6.70 26.68
N GLU A 313 1.23 -6.52 27.71
CA GLU A 313 1.66 -6.16 29.06
C GLU A 313 1.82 -7.44 29.89
N LEU A 314 3.02 -7.64 30.42
CA LEU A 314 3.33 -8.74 31.34
C LEU A 314 2.92 -8.29 32.74
N ASP A 315 1.96 -9.00 33.33
CA ASP A 315 1.41 -8.69 34.64
C ASP A 315 1.38 -9.96 35.49
N ASN A 316 1.35 -9.79 36.81
CA ASN A 316 1.52 -10.87 37.77
C ASN A 316 0.55 -10.73 38.94
N ALA A 317 -0.16 -11.81 39.22
CA ALA A 317 -1.05 -11.91 40.37
C ALA A 317 -0.58 -13.03 41.31
N LEU A 318 -0.66 -12.75 42.61
CA LEU A 318 -0.45 -13.75 43.65
C LEU A 318 -1.81 -14.23 44.13
N LEU A 319 -2.16 -15.49 43.87
CA LEU A 319 -3.35 -16.11 44.42
C LEU A 319 -2.98 -16.95 45.64
N LEU A 320 -3.67 -16.71 46.74
CA LEU A 320 -3.59 -17.51 47.97
C LEU A 320 -4.79 -18.45 47.99
N LEU A 321 -4.54 -19.75 47.81
CA LEU A 321 -5.53 -20.81 47.91
C LEU A 321 -5.06 -21.79 48.98
N GLU A 322 -5.81 -21.91 50.08
CA GLU A 322 -5.60 -22.96 51.11
C GLU A 322 -4.11 -23.16 51.50
N ASP A 323 -3.45 -22.07 51.93
CA ASP A 323 -2.03 -22.03 52.32
C ASP A 323 -0.99 -22.34 51.23
N ARG A 324 -1.39 -22.40 49.95
CA ARG A 324 -0.47 -22.46 48.81
C ARG A 324 -0.38 -21.11 48.10
N ARG A 325 0.84 -20.65 47.86
CA ARG A 325 1.14 -19.46 47.04
C ARG A 325 1.22 -19.89 45.57
N LEU A 326 0.24 -19.49 44.77
CA LEU A 326 0.29 -19.67 43.32
C LEU A 326 0.74 -18.36 42.67
N HIS A 327 1.91 -18.38 42.02
CA HIS A 327 2.38 -17.26 41.22
C HIS A 327 1.81 -17.39 39.80
N LEU A 328 0.89 -16.50 39.45
CA LEU A 328 0.35 -16.40 38.10
C LEU A 328 1.10 -15.32 37.34
N HIS A 329 1.77 -15.73 36.27
CA HIS A 329 2.26 -14.84 35.24
C HIS A 329 1.24 -14.81 34.11
N PHE A 330 0.75 -13.63 33.76
CA PHE A 330 -0.16 -13.49 32.63
C PHE A 330 0.26 -12.36 31.70
N LEU A 331 0.02 -12.57 30.41
CA LEU A 331 0.20 -11.58 29.37
C LEU A 331 -1.17 -11.04 28.98
N ARG A 332 -1.38 -9.74 29.20
CA ARG A 332 -2.58 -9.02 28.78
C ARG A 332 -2.28 -8.34 27.44
N ASN A 333 -3.12 -8.54 26.44
CA ASN A 333 -3.07 -7.72 25.23
C ASN A 333 -3.95 -6.48 25.44
N ALA A 334 -3.36 -5.27 25.41
CA ALA A 334 -4.09 -4.03 25.67
C ALA A 334 -5.17 -3.72 24.61
N LEU A 335 -5.03 -4.25 23.39
CA LEU A 335 -5.98 -4.05 22.30
C LEU A 335 -7.11 -5.08 22.31
N THR A 336 -6.82 -6.35 22.63
CA THR A 336 -7.86 -7.41 22.62
C THR A 336 -8.50 -7.62 23.99
N THR A 337 -7.98 -7.03 25.07
CA THR A 337 -8.42 -7.22 26.47
C THR A 337 -8.40 -8.67 26.98
N ASN A 338 -7.74 -9.58 26.26
CA ASN A 338 -7.65 -11.00 26.59
C ASN A 338 -6.34 -11.32 27.32
N TYR A 339 -6.36 -12.40 28.10
CA TYR A 339 -5.26 -12.83 28.97
C TYR A 339 -4.72 -14.20 28.55
N LEU A 340 -3.39 -14.31 28.44
CA LEU A 340 -2.70 -15.60 28.33
C LEU A 340 -2.09 -15.94 29.68
N PHE A 341 -2.43 -17.11 30.23
CA PHE A 341 -1.91 -17.56 31.52
C PHE A 341 -0.84 -18.64 31.32
N ARG A 342 0.23 -18.58 32.12
CA ARG A 342 1.13 -19.72 32.34
C ARG A 342 1.15 -20.02 33.83
N LEU A 343 0.78 -21.25 34.22
CA LEU A 343 1.07 -21.73 35.57
C LEU A 343 2.58 -21.93 35.68
N ALA A 344 3.22 -21.15 36.55
CA ALA A 344 4.55 -21.47 37.06
C ALA A 344 4.37 -22.37 38.27
N THR A 345 4.84 -23.61 38.16
CA THR A 345 4.93 -24.55 39.30
C THR A 345 6.11 -24.23 40.18
#